data_AF-A0A9E4N712-F1
#
_entry.id   AF-A0A9E4N712-F1
#
_cell.length_a   1.000
_cell.length_b   1.000
_cell.length_c   1.000
_cell.angle_alpha   90.00
_cell.angle_beta   90.00
_cell.angle_gamma   90.00
#
_symmetry.space_group_name_H-M   'P 1'
#
loop_
_entity.id
_entity.type
_entity.pdbx_description
1 polymer ?
#
loop_
_entity_poly.entity_id
_entity_poly.type
_entity_poly.pdbx_seq_one_letter_code
_entity_poly.pdbx_strand_id
1 'polypeptide(L)'
;GIPDNLSILLSGRLTWPAVSMLLESDTPGFDALVAPGHVATVMGPEEWQFVVDKHQLPAAIAGFTSDSLLAATYSVCRQALEDRRFLDNCYPQLVKPEGNLSARAHLSTALKVVDANWRGIGTIPRSGFALHDDYAQWDARLRYPEYEKADRKRAGEMPAGCDCAQVVLGKKYPNQCKLYGTACLPRSPVGPCMVSDEGACRIWWSGGVRPQ
;
A
#
# COMPACT_ATOMS: atom_id res chain seq x y z
N GLY A 1 -14.26 -23.37 -17.38
CA GLY A 1 -14.62 -22.93 -16.02
C GLY A 1 -13.37 -22.83 -15.17
N ILE A 2 -13.49 -22.35 -13.93
CA ILE A 2 -12.39 -22.35 -12.96
C ILE A 2 -12.19 -23.81 -12.46
N PRO A 3 -10.95 -24.34 -12.37
CA PRO A 3 -10.72 -25.71 -11.92
C PRO A 3 -11.16 -25.99 -10.47
N ASP A 4 -11.73 -27.16 -10.20
CA ASP A 4 -12.22 -27.57 -8.87
C ASP A 4 -11.09 -27.78 -7.84
N ASN A 5 -9.87 -28.05 -8.33
CA ASN A 5 -8.67 -28.20 -7.52
C ASN A 5 -7.93 -26.87 -7.30
N LEU A 6 -8.51 -25.73 -7.72
CA LEU A 6 -7.99 -24.41 -7.38
C LEU A 6 -8.50 -23.99 -5.99
N SER A 7 -7.65 -23.32 -5.22
CA SER A 7 -8.05 -22.62 -4.00
C SER A 7 -7.22 -21.34 -3.87
N ILE A 8 -7.87 -20.26 -3.46
CA ILE A 8 -7.28 -18.92 -3.41
C ILE A 8 -7.33 -18.43 -1.96
N LEU A 9 -6.17 -18.12 -1.40
CA LEU A 9 -6.06 -17.38 -0.15
C LEU A 9 -5.78 -15.92 -0.44
N LEU A 10 -6.85 -15.13 -0.61
CA LEU A 10 -6.72 -13.73 -1.02
C LEU A 10 -6.23 -12.84 0.13
N SER A 11 -5.20 -12.05 -0.14
CA SER A 11 -4.69 -11.01 0.77
C SER A 11 -4.58 -9.63 0.08
N GLY A 12 -5.47 -9.36 -0.88
CA GLY A 12 -5.54 -8.08 -1.58
C GLY A 12 -5.89 -6.91 -0.64
N ARG A 13 -5.38 -5.73 -0.96
CA ARG A 13 -5.56 -4.48 -0.21
C ARG A 13 -5.84 -3.32 -1.14
N LEU A 14 -6.58 -2.33 -0.64
CA LEU A 14 -6.76 -1.03 -1.26
C LEU A 14 -5.77 -0.05 -0.63
N THR A 15 -5.11 0.78 -1.44
CA THR A 15 -4.07 1.68 -0.94
C THR A 15 -4.65 2.97 -0.37
N TRP A 16 -5.68 3.54 -1.01
CA TRP A 16 -6.25 4.83 -0.60
C TRP A 16 -6.81 4.83 0.84
N PRO A 17 -7.43 3.76 1.39
CA PRO A 17 -7.92 3.79 2.78
C PRO A 17 -6.80 3.89 3.81
N ALA A 18 -5.64 3.29 3.52
CA ALA A 18 -4.47 3.41 4.39
C ALA A 18 -3.93 4.84 4.42
N VAL A 19 -3.95 5.54 3.28
CA VAL A 19 -3.55 6.95 3.20
C VAL A 19 -4.60 7.86 3.84
N SER A 20 -5.89 7.59 3.65
CA SER A 20 -6.97 8.30 4.34
C SER A 20 -6.83 8.21 5.86
N MET A 21 -6.59 7.00 6.40
CA MET A 21 -6.34 6.80 7.83
C MET A 21 -5.13 7.61 8.32
N LEU A 22 -4.05 7.70 7.54
CA LEU A 22 -2.87 8.51 7.89
C LEU A 22 -3.21 10.00 7.94
N LEU A 23 -3.95 10.49 6.95
CA LEU A 23 -4.33 11.91 6.84
C LEU A 23 -5.43 12.32 7.85
N GLU A 24 -6.20 11.36 8.36
CA GLU A 24 -7.20 11.57 9.42
C GLU A 24 -6.60 11.54 10.83
N SER A 25 -5.33 11.13 10.98
CA SER A 25 -4.62 11.23 12.26
C SER A 25 -4.20 12.68 12.55
N ASP A 26 -4.10 13.06 13.83
CA ASP A 26 -3.99 14.46 14.31
C ASP A 26 -2.90 15.33 13.65
N THR A 27 -1.91 14.73 12.97
CA THR A 27 -0.96 15.46 12.13
C THR A 27 -0.45 14.57 10.99
N PRO A 28 -0.75 14.89 9.72
CA PRO A 28 -0.13 14.23 8.57
C PRO A 28 1.40 14.31 8.66
N GLY A 29 2.08 13.17 8.50
CA GLY A 29 3.55 13.11 8.53
C GLY A 29 4.23 13.62 7.24
N PHE A 30 3.48 14.26 6.34
CA PHE A 30 3.95 14.74 5.04
C PHE A 30 3.12 15.92 4.53
N ASP A 31 3.75 16.78 3.73
CA ASP A 31 3.13 18.00 3.19
C ASP A 31 2.58 17.84 1.77
N ALA A 32 2.86 16.71 1.12
CA ALA A 32 2.43 16.42 -0.24
C ALA A 32 2.38 14.90 -0.50
N LEU A 33 1.52 14.46 -1.43
CA LEU A 33 1.42 13.06 -1.83
C LEU A 33 1.87 12.85 -3.28
N VAL A 34 2.77 11.90 -3.48
CA VAL A 34 2.97 11.25 -4.77
C VAL A 34 2.23 9.91 -4.78
N ALA A 35 1.11 9.86 -5.48
CA ALA A 35 0.24 8.69 -5.58
C ALA A 35 0.78 7.63 -6.56
N PRO A 36 0.56 6.33 -6.28
CA PRO A 36 1.13 5.22 -7.04
C PRO A 36 0.50 5.06 -8.43
N GLY A 37 1.32 5.28 -9.47
CA GLY A 37 0.88 5.21 -10.87
C GLY A 37 0.30 3.86 -11.29
N HIS A 38 0.90 2.73 -10.90
CA HIS A 38 0.36 1.41 -11.28
C HIS A 38 -1.04 1.14 -10.70
N VAL A 39 -1.32 1.61 -9.49
CA VAL A 39 -2.68 1.51 -8.91
C VAL A 39 -3.63 2.43 -9.66
N ALA A 40 -3.22 3.68 -9.91
CA ALA A 40 -4.01 4.65 -10.67
C ALA A 40 -4.26 4.23 -12.12
N THR A 41 -3.38 3.45 -12.75
CA THR A 41 -3.60 2.86 -14.07
C THR A 41 -4.80 1.91 -14.07
N VAL A 42 -5.02 1.19 -12.97
CA VAL A 42 -6.14 0.25 -12.83
C VAL A 42 -7.39 0.98 -12.36
N MET A 43 -7.30 1.71 -11.26
CA MET A 43 -8.46 2.27 -10.56
C MET A 43 -8.89 3.63 -11.09
N GLY A 44 -8.00 4.32 -11.80
CA GLY A 44 -8.14 5.72 -12.18
C GLY A 44 -7.46 6.65 -11.15
N PRO A 45 -7.19 7.91 -11.54
CA PRO A 45 -6.60 8.91 -10.67
C PRO A 45 -7.55 9.35 -9.54
N GLU A 46 -8.86 9.32 -9.79
CA GLU A 46 -9.89 9.93 -8.92
C GLU A 46 -9.92 9.36 -7.50
N GLU A 47 -9.45 8.13 -7.26
CA GLU A 47 -9.29 7.58 -5.90
C GLU A 47 -8.40 8.44 -5.00
N TRP A 48 -7.55 9.30 -5.57
CA TRP A 48 -6.62 10.17 -4.86
C TRP A 48 -7.13 11.62 -4.72
N GLN A 49 -8.28 11.96 -5.31
CA GLN A 49 -8.81 13.33 -5.32
C GLN A 49 -9.10 13.84 -3.89
N PHE A 50 -9.45 12.94 -2.96
CA PHE A 50 -9.71 13.29 -1.57
C PHE A 50 -8.53 13.99 -0.88
N VAL A 51 -7.29 13.74 -1.32
CA VAL A 51 -6.09 14.36 -0.77
C VAL A 51 -6.11 15.87 -0.99
N VAL A 52 -6.58 16.29 -2.17
CA VAL A 52 -6.74 17.70 -2.51
C VAL A 52 -8.01 18.24 -1.86
N ASP A 53 -9.15 17.60 -2.11
CA ASP A 53 -10.46 18.17 -1.77
C ASP A 53 -10.69 18.23 -0.25
N LYS A 54 -10.38 17.15 0.47
CA LYS A 54 -10.64 17.01 1.91
C LYS A 54 -9.47 17.49 2.75
N HIS A 55 -8.24 17.18 2.34
CA HIS A 55 -7.06 17.43 3.16
C HIS A 55 -6.25 18.66 2.73
N GLN A 56 -6.59 19.27 1.59
CA GLN A 56 -5.90 20.47 1.10
C GLN A 56 -4.39 20.26 1.05
N LEU A 57 -3.96 19.11 0.50
CA LEU A 57 -2.56 18.80 0.25
C LEU A 57 -2.27 18.73 -1.25
N PRO A 58 -1.11 19.23 -1.72
CA PRO A 58 -0.59 18.95 -3.04
C PRO A 58 -0.56 17.45 -3.34
N ALA A 59 -1.03 17.09 -4.54
CA ALA A 59 -1.05 15.69 -4.97
C ALA A 59 -0.67 15.55 -6.44
N ALA A 60 0.14 14.53 -6.74
CA ALA A 60 0.46 14.14 -8.11
C ALA A 60 0.54 12.62 -8.23
N ILE A 61 0.23 12.07 -9.39
CA ILE A 61 0.40 10.65 -9.72
C ILE A 61 1.68 10.48 -10.52
N ALA A 62 2.51 9.52 -10.12
CA ALA A 62 3.76 9.22 -10.80
C ALA A 62 3.85 7.76 -11.22
N GLY A 63 4.45 7.51 -12.38
CA GLY A 63 5.02 6.23 -12.73
C GLY A 63 6.38 6.02 -12.04
N PHE A 64 7.13 5.02 -12.53
CA PHE A 64 8.43 4.65 -11.95
C PHE A 64 9.63 5.03 -12.84
N THR A 65 9.41 5.80 -13.91
CA THR A 65 10.51 6.38 -14.69
C THR A 65 11.04 7.62 -13.98
N SER A 66 12.33 7.92 -14.14
CA SER A 66 12.95 9.11 -13.55
C SER A 66 12.23 10.40 -13.93
N ASP A 67 11.80 10.53 -15.19
CA ASP A 67 11.08 11.71 -15.67
C ASP A 67 9.71 11.88 -15.01
N SER A 68 8.98 10.78 -14.81
CA SER A 68 7.65 10.82 -14.20
C SER A 68 7.73 11.14 -12.70
N LEU A 69 8.69 10.55 -11.98
CA LEU A 69 8.96 10.88 -10.58
C LEU A 69 9.41 12.33 -10.40
N LEU A 70 10.29 12.82 -11.29
CA LEU A 70 10.75 14.21 -11.27
C LEU A 70 9.59 15.18 -11.55
N ALA A 71 8.75 14.89 -12.55
CA ALA A 71 7.59 15.71 -12.88
C ALA A 71 6.58 15.78 -11.72
N ALA A 72 6.27 14.64 -11.08
CA ALA A 72 5.37 14.60 -9.93
C ALA A 72 5.94 15.36 -8.73
N THR A 73 7.24 15.19 -8.45
CA THR A 73 7.93 15.92 -7.37
C THR A 73 7.91 17.43 -7.63
N TYR A 74 8.22 17.84 -8.86
CA TYR A 74 8.13 19.25 -9.27
C TYR A 74 6.71 19.78 -9.13
N SER A 75 5.70 19.02 -9.57
CA SER A 75 4.30 19.43 -9.49
C SER A 75 3.88 19.70 -8.05
N VAL A 76 4.10 18.76 -7.13
CA VAL A 76 3.69 18.95 -5.73
C VAL A 76 4.44 20.10 -5.05
N CYS A 77 5.73 20.28 -5.33
CA CYS A 77 6.49 21.44 -4.83
C CYS A 77 5.91 22.76 -5.36
N ARG A 78 5.61 22.84 -6.66
CA ARG A 78 5.03 24.03 -7.29
C ARG A 78 3.64 24.34 -6.73
N GLN A 79 2.78 23.32 -6.58
CA GLN A 79 1.46 23.47 -5.97
C GLN A 79 1.54 24.04 -4.54
N ALA A 80 2.53 23.59 -3.75
CA ALA A 80 2.76 24.10 -2.40
C ALA A 80 3.22 25.56 -2.40
N LEU A 81 4.15 25.94 -3.29
CA LEU A 81 4.70 27.30 -3.39
C LEU A 81 3.68 28.31 -3.92
N GLU A 82 2.81 27.88 -4.84
CA GLU A 82 1.79 28.73 -5.46
C GLU A 82 0.45 28.73 -4.71
N ASP A 83 0.30 27.91 -3.66
CA ASP A 83 -0.96 27.64 -2.95
C ASP A 83 -2.11 27.24 -3.90
N ARG A 84 -1.77 26.45 -4.94
CA ARG A 84 -2.71 25.98 -5.97
C ARG A 84 -2.69 24.46 -6.03
N ARG A 85 -3.62 23.84 -5.31
CA ARG A 85 -3.68 22.38 -5.14
C ARG A 85 -4.64 21.76 -6.16
N PHE A 86 -4.18 20.73 -6.85
CA PHE A 86 -4.97 19.94 -7.80
C PHE A 86 -4.33 18.57 -7.95
N LEU A 87 -5.11 17.57 -8.38
CA LEU A 87 -4.57 16.24 -8.62
C LEU A 87 -3.89 16.20 -10.00
N ASP A 88 -2.56 16.24 -10.01
CA ASP A 88 -1.80 16.22 -11.26
C ASP A 88 -1.51 14.80 -11.74
N ASN A 89 -1.71 14.51 -13.01
CA ASN A 89 -1.37 13.21 -13.60
C ASN A 89 -0.04 13.32 -14.36
N CYS A 90 1.07 13.06 -13.65
CA CYS A 90 2.41 13.03 -14.23
C CYS A 90 2.76 11.66 -14.83
N TYR A 91 1.77 10.79 -15.05
CA TYR A 91 1.92 9.49 -15.73
C TYR A 91 0.84 9.24 -16.81
N PRO A 92 0.60 10.21 -17.72
CA PRO A 92 -0.54 10.18 -18.64
C PRO A 92 -0.44 9.08 -19.71
N GLN A 93 0.73 8.46 -19.87
CA GLN A 93 0.93 7.39 -20.85
C GLN A 93 0.15 6.12 -20.48
N LEU A 94 -0.06 5.88 -19.18
CA LEU A 94 -0.82 4.71 -18.69
C LEU A 94 -2.05 5.09 -17.88
N VAL A 95 -2.02 6.20 -17.12
CA VAL A 95 -3.13 6.59 -16.24
C VAL A 95 -4.14 7.40 -17.03
N LYS A 96 -5.34 6.83 -17.20
CA LYS A 96 -6.50 7.47 -17.82
C LYS A 96 -7.52 7.90 -16.76
N PRO A 97 -8.33 8.95 -16.99
CA PRO A 97 -9.35 9.40 -16.03
C PRO A 97 -10.28 8.28 -15.53
N GLU A 98 -10.71 7.40 -16.43
CA GLU A 98 -11.61 6.29 -16.12
C GLU A 98 -10.89 5.05 -15.51
N GLY A 99 -9.56 5.08 -15.47
CA GLY A 99 -8.72 3.92 -15.15
C GLY A 99 -8.81 2.83 -16.22
N ASN A 100 -8.71 1.57 -15.80
CA ASN A 100 -8.92 0.42 -16.66
C ASN A 100 -10.30 -0.19 -16.39
N LEU A 101 -11.28 0.17 -17.24
CA LEU A 101 -12.67 -0.29 -17.10
C LEU A 101 -12.81 -1.81 -17.07
N SER A 102 -12.03 -2.53 -17.88
CA SER A 102 -12.05 -4.00 -17.94
C SER A 102 -11.53 -4.61 -16.62
N ALA A 103 -10.39 -4.14 -16.14
CA ALA A 103 -9.82 -4.61 -14.89
C ALA A 103 -10.74 -4.31 -13.69
N ARG A 104 -11.33 -3.12 -13.65
CA ARG A 104 -12.31 -2.74 -12.62
C ARG A 104 -13.54 -3.63 -12.64
N ALA A 105 -14.07 -3.95 -13.83
CA ALA A 105 -15.20 -4.87 -13.97
C ALA A 105 -14.86 -6.30 -13.50
N HIS A 106 -13.65 -6.79 -13.79
CA HIS A 106 -13.19 -8.08 -13.28
C HIS A 106 -13.03 -8.07 -11.75
N LEU A 107 -12.44 -7.02 -11.19
CA LEU A 107 -12.32 -6.87 -9.74
C LEU A 107 -13.69 -6.81 -9.06
N SER A 108 -14.63 -6.02 -9.59
CA SER A 108 -15.98 -5.91 -9.01
C SER A 108 -16.78 -7.20 -9.11
N THR A 109 -16.54 -8.01 -10.16
CA THR A 109 -17.18 -9.31 -10.33
C THR A 109 -16.59 -10.32 -9.33
N ALA A 110 -15.26 -10.41 -9.27
CA ALA A 110 -14.57 -11.46 -8.51
C ALA A 110 -14.45 -11.16 -7.01
N LEU A 111 -14.41 -9.89 -6.62
CA LEU A 111 -14.01 -9.46 -5.29
C LEU A 111 -15.04 -8.51 -4.66
N LYS A 112 -15.12 -8.54 -3.34
CA LYS A 112 -15.84 -7.55 -2.52
C LYS A 112 -14.89 -6.84 -1.55
N VAL A 113 -15.16 -5.56 -1.31
CA VAL A 113 -14.41 -4.73 -0.35
C VAL A 113 -14.83 -5.10 1.06
N VAL A 114 -13.84 -5.33 1.93
CA VAL A 114 -14.03 -5.70 3.33
C VAL A 114 -13.07 -4.92 4.24
N ASP A 115 -13.35 -4.92 5.54
CA ASP A 115 -12.38 -4.48 6.53
C ASP A 115 -11.22 -5.48 6.56
N ALA A 116 -9.99 -5.00 6.69
CA ALA A 116 -8.83 -5.88 6.67
C ALA A 116 -7.76 -5.47 7.65
N ASN A 117 -7.13 -6.48 8.26
CA ASN A 117 -5.98 -6.31 9.12
C ASN A 117 -4.72 -6.00 8.29
N TRP A 118 -4.03 -4.93 8.68
CA TRP A 118 -2.72 -4.54 8.19
C TRP A 118 -1.69 -4.85 9.26
N ARG A 119 -0.69 -5.66 8.92
CA ARG A 119 0.27 -6.22 9.89
C ARG A 119 0.98 -5.11 10.68
N GLY A 120 0.79 -5.11 12.00
CA GLY A 120 1.37 -4.12 12.91
C GLY A 120 0.71 -2.74 12.90
N ILE A 121 -0.36 -2.53 12.11
CA ILE A 121 -1.17 -1.31 12.08
C ILE A 121 -2.55 -1.58 12.70
N GLY A 122 -3.13 -2.76 12.41
CA GLY A 122 -4.47 -3.14 12.87
C GLY A 122 -5.47 -3.19 11.72
N THR A 123 -6.75 -3.34 12.05
CA THR A 123 -7.83 -3.38 11.08
C THR A 123 -8.13 -1.98 10.55
N ILE A 124 -8.03 -1.80 9.24
CA ILE A 124 -8.42 -0.58 8.54
C ILE A 124 -9.76 -0.85 7.84
N PRO A 125 -10.81 -0.05 8.08
CA PRO A 125 -12.09 -0.23 7.42
C PRO A 125 -12.00 -0.15 5.90
N ARG A 126 -12.78 -0.99 5.20
CA ARG A 126 -12.91 -1.01 3.73
C ARG A 126 -11.57 -1.00 2.97
N SER A 127 -10.56 -1.67 3.51
CA SER A 127 -9.17 -1.63 3.01
C SER A 127 -8.68 -2.94 2.41
N GLY A 128 -9.50 -3.99 2.43
CA GLY A 128 -9.15 -5.30 1.88
C GLY A 128 -10.10 -5.76 0.80
N PHE A 129 -9.65 -6.80 0.09
CA PHE A 129 -10.49 -7.60 -0.78
C PHE A 129 -10.72 -8.99 -0.19
N ALA A 130 -11.95 -9.46 -0.29
CA ALA A 130 -12.35 -10.86 -0.17
C ALA A 130 -12.92 -11.34 -1.50
N LEU A 131 -12.97 -12.65 -1.73
CA LEU A 131 -13.70 -13.19 -2.90
C LEU A 131 -15.19 -12.88 -2.75
N HIS A 132 -15.86 -12.64 -3.88
CA HIS A 132 -17.32 -12.53 -3.92
C HIS A 132 -17.95 -13.88 -3.57
N ASP A 133 -19.18 -13.87 -3.06
CA ASP A 133 -19.84 -15.08 -2.55
C ASP A 133 -20.09 -16.11 -3.66
N ASP A 134 -20.25 -15.67 -4.90
CA ASP A 134 -20.34 -16.54 -6.09
C ASP A 134 -19.08 -17.38 -6.32
N TYR A 135 -17.95 -16.98 -5.72
CA TYR A 135 -16.67 -17.69 -5.79
C TYR A 135 -16.29 -18.38 -4.47
N ALA A 136 -17.22 -18.52 -3.53
CA ALA A 136 -16.96 -19.10 -2.21
C ALA A 136 -16.33 -20.50 -2.24
N GLN A 137 -16.65 -21.33 -3.25
CA GLN A 137 -16.08 -22.66 -3.42
C GLN A 137 -14.56 -22.68 -3.68
N TRP A 138 -13.99 -21.54 -4.11
CA TRP A 138 -12.55 -21.37 -4.30
C TRP A 138 -11.88 -20.60 -3.17
N ASP A 139 -12.61 -20.10 -2.17
CA ASP A 139 -12.02 -19.43 -1.01
C ASP A 139 -11.37 -20.47 -0.08
N ALA A 140 -10.04 -20.40 0.01
CA ALA A 140 -9.27 -21.31 0.86
C ALA A 140 -9.66 -21.21 2.35
N ARG A 141 -10.14 -20.05 2.82
CA ARG A 141 -10.58 -19.88 4.22
C ARG A 141 -11.86 -20.63 4.52
N LEU A 142 -12.77 -20.70 3.55
CA LEU A 142 -14.04 -21.43 3.68
C LEU A 142 -13.86 -22.94 3.49
N ARG A 143 -12.95 -23.33 2.58
CA ARG A 143 -12.69 -24.73 2.25
C ARG A 143 -11.86 -25.46 3.32
N TYR A 144 -11.03 -24.73 4.05
CA TYR A 144 -10.15 -25.28 5.08
C TYR A 144 -10.23 -24.49 6.41
N PRO A 145 -11.41 -24.46 7.07
CA PRO A 145 -11.66 -23.65 8.27
C PRO A 145 -10.78 -24.06 9.47
N GLU A 146 -10.26 -25.28 9.50
CA GLU A 146 -9.37 -25.78 10.53
C GLU A 146 -8.04 -24.99 10.62
N TYR A 147 -7.58 -24.38 9.52
CA TYR A 147 -6.35 -23.59 9.50
C TYR A 147 -6.53 -22.15 9.99
N GLU A 148 -7.77 -21.69 10.15
CA GLU A 148 -8.07 -20.37 10.72
C GLU A 148 -7.74 -20.32 12.22
N LYS A 149 -7.98 -21.44 12.93
CA LYS A 149 -7.91 -21.51 14.40
C LYS A 149 -6.56 -22.00 14.95
N ALA A 150 -5.61 -22.34 14.09
CA ALA A 150 -4.37 -22.96 14.54
C ALA A 150 -3.45 -21.94 15.26
N ASP A 151 -3.55 -21.86 16.59
CA ASP A 151 -2.53 -21.64 17.64
C ASP A 151 -1.34 -20.69 17.39
N ARG A 152 -1.43 -19.83 16.39
CA ARG A 152 -0.39 -18.87 16.04
C ARG A 152 -0.47 -17.71 17.01
N LYS A 153 0.16 -17.86 18.18
CA LYS A 153 0.25 -16.88 19.28
C LYS A 153 0.69 -15.45 18.89
N ARG A 154 1.05 -15.20 17.62
CA ARG A 154 1.51 -13.91 17.07
C ARG A 154 1.06 -13.68 15.62
N ALA A 155 0.00 -14.34 15.16
CA ALA A 155 -0.50 -14.17 13.80
C ALA A 155 -0.91 -12.70 13.55
N GLY A 156 -0.35 -12.07 12.51
CA GLY A 156 -0.64 -10.67 12.18
C GLY A 156 0.12 -9.63 13.01
N GLU A 157 0.91 -10.04 13.99
CA GLU A 157 1.73 -9.15 14.79
C GLU A 157 3.09 -8.87 14.13
N MET A 158 3.69 -7.74 14.54
CA MET A 158 5.06 -7.40 14.17
C MET A 158 6.04 -8.19 15.05
N PRO A 159 7.14 -8.73 14.50
CA PRO A 159 8.17 -9.39 15.30
C PRO A 159 8.69 -8.48 16.41
N ALA A 160 9.03 -9.06 17.57
CA ALA A 160 9.45 -8.29 18.73
C ALA A 160 10.64 -7.37 18.40
N GLY A 161 10.51 -6.09 18.75
CA GLY A 161 11.54 -5.07 18.52
C GLY A 161 11.64 -4.54 17.09
N CYS A 162 10.79 -4.99 16.16
CA CYS A 162 10.77 -4.53 14.78
C CYS A 162 9.84 -3.31 14.60
N ASP A 163 10.37 -2.23 14.03
CA ASP A 163 9.65 -0.98 13.80
C ASP A 163 8.99 -0.87 12.41
N CYS A 164 8.82 -1.98 11.67
CA CYS A 164 8.30 -1.94 10.29
C CYS A 164 6.98 -1.19 10.14
N ALA A 165 6.06 -1.27 11.12
CA ALA A 165 4.81 -0.52 11.06
C ALA A 165 5.06 0.99 11.07
N GLN A 166 5.98 1.47 11.92
CA GLN A 166 6.36 2.88 11.95
C GLN A 166 7.06 3.32 10.67
N VAL A 167 7.88 2.43 10.08
CA VAL A 167 8.54 2.69 8.79
C VAL A 167 7.53 2.81 7.65
N VAL A 168 6.58 1.88 7.55
CA VAL A 168 5.55 1.90 6.49
C VAL A 168 4.60 3.09 6.65
N LEU A 169 4.31 3.52 7.87
CA LEU A 169 3.51 4.72 8.15
C LEU A 169 4.31 6.03 7.99
N GLY A 170 5.58 5.97 7.55
CA GLY A 170 6.42 7.17 7.34
C GLY A 170 6.87 7.87 8.62
N LYS A 171 6.69 7.25 9.80
CA LYS A 171 7.04 7.83 11.11
C LYS A 171 8.50 7.63 11.51
N LYS A 172 9.17 6.67 10.88
CA LYS A 172 10.59 6.36 11.09
C LYS A 172 11.26 5.99 9.77
N TYR A 173 12.51 6.40 9.59
CA TYR A 173 13.36 5.85 8.55
C TYR A 173 13.85 4.44 8.92
N PRO A 174 14.12 3.57 7.94
CA PRO A 174 14.66 2.24 8.20
C PRO A 174 15.89 2.22 9.10
N ASN A 175 16.84 3.14 8.93
CA ASN A 175 18.07 3.23 9.74
C ASN A 175 17.84 3.72 11.18
N GLN A 176 16.63 4.17 11.54
CA GLN A 176 16.25 4.49 12.92
C GLN A 176 15.70 3.28 13.67
N CYS A 177 15.42 2.17 12.98
CA CYS A 177 15.02 0.91 13.62
C CYS A 177 16.26 0.24 14.23
N LYS A 178 16.19 -0.06 15.53
CA LYS A 178 17.30 -0.69 16.28
C LYS A 178 17.79 -2.03 15.70
N LEU A 179 16.96 -2.72 14.93
CA LEU A 179 17.29 -4.00 14.32
C LEU A 179 17.90 -3.85 12.91
N TYR A 180 17.71 -2.70 12.25
CA TYR A 180 18.11 -2.51 10.87
C TYR A 180 19.63 -2.59 10.72
N GLY A 181 20.10 -3.48 9.85
CA GLY A 181 21.53 -3.64 9.58
C GLY A 181 22.34 -4.29 10.70
N THR A 182 21.69 -4.65 11.82
CA THR A 182 22.30 -5.38 12.93
C THR A 182 21.75 -6.81 12.95
N ALA A 183 20.65 -7.04 13.66
CA ALA A 183 19.96 -8.33 13.73
C ALA A 183 19.10 -8.60 12.49
N CYS A 184 18.57 -7.55 11.85
CA CYS A 184 17.72 -7.64 10.66
C CYS A 184 18.54 -7.31 9.40
N LEU A 185 18.91 -8.36 8.66
CA LEU A 185 19.71 -8.29 7.43
C LEU A 185 18.95 -8.96 6.28
N PRO A 186 19.28 -8.67 5.00
CA PRO A 186 18.69 -9.36 3.85
C PRO A 186 18.73 -10.89 3.92
N ARG A 187 19.84 -11.44 4.40
CA ARG A 187 20.08 -12.90 4.54
C ARG A 187 19.43 -13.52 5.78
N SER A 188 19.07 -12.68 6.74
CA SER A 188 18.48 -13.08 8.03
C SER A 188 17.48 -12.01 8.46
N PRO A 189 16.36 -11.87 7.72
CA PRO A 189 15.41 -10.78 7.95
C PRO A 189 14.59 -11.06 9.20
N VAL A 190 14.44 -10.04 10.05
CA VAL A 190 13.52 -10.10 11.20
C VAL A 190 12.13 -9.62 10.79
N GLY A 191 12.04 -8.44 10.18
CA GLY A 191 10.77 -7.79 9.82
C GLY A 191 10.40 -7.97 8.35
N PRO A 192 9.10 -7.85 8.01
CA PRO A 192 8.62 -7.99 6.64
C PRO A 192 9.22 -6.98 5.65
N CYS A 193 9.53 -5.75 6.09
CA CYS A 193 10.14 -4.75 5.21
C CYS A 193 11.57 -5.06 4.78
N MET A 194 12.25 -6.05 5.40
CA MET A 194 13.56 -6.55 4.95
C MET A 194 13.45 -7.80 4.06
N VAL A 195 12.29 -8.48 4.11
CA VAL A 195 11.98 -9.66 3.28
C VAL A 195 11.53 -9.24 1.89
N SER A 196 10.59 -8.30 1.82
CA SER A 196 9.97 -7.87 0.56
C SER A 196 10.94 -7.04 -0.29
N ASP A 197 10.94 -7.27 -1.61
CA ASP A 197 11.69 -6.46 -2.57
C ASP A 197 11.16 -5.02 -2.65
N GLU A 198 9.87 -4.81 -2.36
CA GLU A 198 9.24 -3.49 -2.23
C GLU A 198 9.36 -2.92 -0.80
N GLY A 199 9.98 -3.66 0.11
CA GLY A 199 10.11 -3.24 1.50
C GLY A 199 11.12 -2.10 1.65
N ALA A 200 10.71 -0.99 2.29
CA ALA A 200 11.57 0.18 2.48
C ALA A 200 12.93 -0.16 3.13
N CYS A 201 12.95 -1.07 4.11
CA CYS A 201 14.22 -1.51 4.73
C CYS A 201 15.11 -2.27 3.73
N ARG A 202 14.54 -3.15 2.90
CA ARG A 202 15.28 -3.87 1.86
C ARG A 202 15.85 -2.91 0.83
N ILE A 203 15.04 -1.95 0.37
CA ILE A 203 15.44 -0.93 -0.60
C ILE A 203 16.57 -0.06 -0.06
N TRP A 204 16.46 0.44 1.19
CA TRP A 204 17.50 1.23 1.83
C TRP A 204 18.82 0.46 1.97
N TRP A 205 18.74 -0.82 2.33
CA TRP A 205 19.93 -1.65 2.45
C TRP A 205 20.63 -1.84 1.11
N SER A 206 19.86 -2.20 0.07
CA SER A 206 20.37 -2.35 -1.30
C SER A 206 20.93 -1.04 -1.86
N GLY A 207 20.32 0.09 -1.50
CA GLY A 207 20.81 1.44 -1.82
C GLY A 207 22.04 1.89 -1.04
N GLY A 208 22.63 1.03 -0.21
CA GLY A 208 23.86 1.33 0.51
C GLY A 208 23.70 2.05 1.85
N VAL A 209 22.46 2.34 2.29
CA VAL A 209 22.23 2.98 3.59
C VAL A 209 22.50 1.99 4.72
N ARG A 210 23.33 2.37 5.67
CA ARG A 210 23.70 1.56 6.84
C ARG A 210 23.22 2.25 8.12
N PRO A 211 22.98 1.49 9.22
CA PRO A 211 22.73 2.10 10.52
C PRO A 211 23.89 3.04 10.89
N GLN A 212 23.56 4.15 11.55
CA GLN A 212 24.56 5.05 12.14
C GLN A 212 25.14 4.43 13.41
#